data_AF-A0A2A5BYJ1-F1
#
_entry.id   AF-A0A2A5BYJ1-F1
#
_cell.length_a   1.000
_cell.length_b   1.000
_cell.length_c   1.000
_cell.angle_alpha   90.00
_cell.angle_beta   90.00
_cell.angle_gamma   90.00
#
_symmetry.space_group_name_H-M   'P 1'
#
loop_
_entity.id
_entity.type
_entity.pdbx_description
1 polymer ?
#
loop_
_entity_poly.entity_id
_entity_poly.type
_entity_poly.pdbx_seq_one_letter_code
_entity_poly.pdbx_strand_id
1 'polypeptide(L)'
;MKRASFPSTLIIWFIVATLQLSVATTAVGETVYKKVGENGSLIFSDEPFEGAEAIDIQPVSTINLHVNTTSTAPPPAPRSRPETITYETLQVTSPLHDSTLLNTAGVGAVNVSSTPNLGDHHLYRLLLNGENKGTQTKASFPLTGLNRGAYTAVVQIVKGSGEVIKVSSPVTFYVRQHSIRH
;
A
#
# COMPACT_ATOMS: atom_id res chain seq x y z
N MET A 1 74.42 4.50 4.88
CA MET A 1 73.38 3.47 4.68
C MET A 1 72.02 4.12 4.86
N LYS A 2 71.18 4.13 3.82
CA LYS A 2 69.83 4.72 3.77
C LYS A 2 68.79 3.62 4.00
N ARG A 3 67.89 3.76 4.98
CA ARG A 3 66.52 3.15 5.09
C ARG A 3 65.79 3.87 6.24
N ALA A 4 64.52 4.22 6.23
CA ALA A 4 63.51 4.43 5.20
C ALA A 4 62.49 5.38 5.88
N SER A 5 62.25 6.56 5.31
CA SER A 5 61.24 7.50 5.82
C SER A 5 59.87 7.03 5.34
N PHE A 6 59.02 6.56 6.25
CA PHE A 6 57.64 6.23 5.92
C PHE A 6 56.90 7.53 5.51
N PRO A 7 56.23 7.58 4.35
CA PRO A 7 55.53 8.78 3.95
C PRO A 7 54.30 8.99 4.84
N SER A 8 54.31 10.08 5.60
CA SER A 8 53.24 10.53 6.51
C SER A 8 51.87 10.71 5.83
N THR A 9 51.82 10.66 4.50
CA THR A 9 50.59 10.73 3.70
C THR A 9 49.79 9.43 3.69
N LEU A 10 50.38 8.27 3.99
CA LEU A 10 49.65 6.99 4.00
C LEU A 10 48.72 6.86 5.21
N ILE A 11 49.05 7.52 6.32
CA ILE A 11 48.25 7.52 7.57
C ILE A 11 47.01 8.41 7.40
N ILE A 12 47.13 9.52 6.65
CA ILE A 12 46.02 10.46 6.41
C ILE A 12 44.94 9.82 5.53
N TRP A 13 45.33 9.02 4.52
CA TRP A 13 44.37 8.24 3.73
C TRP A 13 43.66 7.14 4.53
N PHE A 14 44.32 6.58 5.55
CA PHE A 14 43.71 5.58 6.45
C PHE A 14 42.69 6.20 7.43
N ILE A 15 42.90 7.45 7.83
CA ILE A 15 41.96 8.20 8.69
C ILE A 15 40.73 8.67 7.88
N VAL A 16 40.90 9.05 6.61
CA VAL A 16 39.77 9.42 5.73
C VAL A 16 38.92 8.21 5.36
N ALA A 17 39.52 7.02 5.19
CA ALA A 17 38.79 5.78 4.91
C ALA A 17 37.99 5.23 6.11
N THR A 18 38.37 5.59 7.35
CA THR A 18 37.65 5.17 8.57
C THR A 18 36.55 6.14 9.00
N LEU A 19 36.60 7.39 8.56
CA LEU A 19 35.55 8.39 8.84
C LEU A 19 34.30 8.23 7.95
N GLN A 20 34.34 7.38 6.93
CA GLN A 20 33.26 7.17 5.96
C GLN A 20 32.30 5.99 6.30
N LEU A 21 32.36 5.45 7.53
CA LEU A 21 31.56 4.29 7.96
C LEU A 21 30.62 4.58 9.16
N SER A 22 30.20 5.82 9.36
CA SER A 22 29.31 6.17 10.49
C SER A 22 28.10 7.00 10.08
N VAL A 23 27.39 6.56 9.04
CA VAL A 23 25.99 6.94 8.86
C VAL A 23 25.14 5.73 9.25
N ALA A 24 24.93 5.56 10.55
CA ALA A 24 23.88 4.68 11.06
C ALA A 24 22.55 5.43 10.86
N THR A 25 21.82 5.09 9.80
CA THR A 25 20.46 5.56 9.58
C THR A 25 19.59 5.07 10.74
N THR A 26 19.14 5.98 11.60
CA THR A 26 18.13 5.69 12.61
C THR A 26 16.79 5.50 11.88
N ALA A 27 16.38 4.25 11.69
CA ALA A 27 15.04 3.91 11.28
C ALA A 27 14.07 4.31 12.42
N VAL A 28 13.34 5.40 12.23
CA VAL A 28 12.25 5.79 13.14
C VAL A 28 11.08 4.85 12.86
N GLY A 29 10.91 3.84 13.71
CA GLY A 29 9.74 2.98 13.71
C GLY A 29 8.55 3.71 14.29
N GLU A 30 7.61 4.11 13.45
CA GLU A 30 6.32 4.65 13.87
C GLU A 30 5.56 3.57 14.66
N THR A 31 5.38 3.83 15.95
CA THR A 31 4.78 2.86 16.88
C THR A 31 3.27 2.96 16.79
N VAL A 32 2.64 2.08 16.01
CA VAL A 32 1.18 2.00 15.91
C VAL A 32 0.66 1.05 16.99
N TYR A 33 -0.13 1.56 17.93
CA TYR A 33 -0.72 0.78 19.01
C TYR A 33 -1.99 0.06 18.53
N LYS A 34 -2.02 -1.27 18.69
CA LYS A 34 -3.22 -2.09 18.48
C LYS A 34 -3.74 -2.56 19.84
N LYS A 35 -4.94 -2.15 20.22
CA LYS A 35 -5.65 -2.70 21.37
C LYS A 35 -6.68 -3.73 20.88
N VAL A 36 -6.66 -4.91 21.49
CA VAL A 36 -7.66 -5.96 21.27
C VAL A 36 -8.75 -5.77 22.33
N GLY A 37 -10.00 -5.59 21.92
CA GLY A 37 -11.15 -5.60 22.84
C GLY A 37 -11.51 -7.04 23.23
N GLU A 38 -12.12 -7.21 24.41
CA GLU A 38 -12.47 -8.51 25.03
C GLU A 38 -13.44 -9.40 24.23
N ASN A 39 -13.90 -8.95 23.07
CA ASN A 39 -14.93 -9.60 22.26
C ASN A 39 -14.39 -10.04 20.88
N GLY A 40 -13.09 -9.91 20.62
CA GLY A 40 -12.47 -10.30 19.35
C GLY A 40 -12.67 -9.34 18.17
N SER A 41 -13.36 -8.22 18.36
CA SER A 41 -13.55 -7.19 17.33
C SER A 41 -12.48 -6.10 17.41
N LEU A 42 -11.83 -5.78 16.28
CA LEU A 42 -10.99 -4.59 16.14
C LEU A 42 -11.88 -3.37 15.89
N ILE A 43 -11.93 -2.43 16.83
CA ILE A 43 -12.59 -1.14 16.66
C ILE A 43 -11.49 -0.11 16.36
N PHE A 44 -11.56 0.50 15.19
CA PHE A 44 -10.80 1.69 14.82
C PHE A 44 -11.76 2.88 14.90
N SER A 45 -11.44 3.90 15.69
CA SER A 45 -12.24 5.10 15.83
C SER A 45 -11.40 6.30 15.41
N ASP A 46 -12.01 7.19 14.62
CA ASP A 46 -11.41 8.39 14.03
C ASP A 46 -12.21 9.62 14.46
N GLU A 47 -12.70 9.62 15.71
CA GLU A 47 -13.41 10.76 16.29
C GLU A 47 -12.50 11.58 17.23
N PRO A 48 -12.36 12.89 16.99
CA PRO A 48 -11.76 13.80 17.96
C PRO A 48 -12.75 14.11 19.10
N PHE A 49 -12.21 14.17 20.31
CA PHE A 49 -12.89 14.47 21.58
C PHE A 49 -13.04 15.98 21.80
N GLU A 50 -14.03 16.38 22.61
CA GLU A 50 -14.20 17.76 23.07
C GLU A 50 -12.97 18.24 23.86
N GLY A 51 -12.42 19.41 23.47
CA GLY A 51 -11.38 20.12 24.24
C GLY A 51 -10.08 20.50 23.52
N ALA A 52 -10.01 20.47 22.18
CA ALA A 52 -8.79 20.85 21.46
C ALA A 52 -8.67 22.38 21.25
N GLU A 53 -7.54 22.94 21.66
CA GLU A 53 -7.14 24.35 21.54
C GLU A 53 -7.04 24.84 20.08
N ALA A 54 -7.39 26.11 19.86
CA ALA A 54 -7.36 26.77 18.58
C ALA A 54 -5.93 26.89 18.01
N ILE A 55 -5.70 26.34 16.82
CA ILE A 55 -4.51 26.59 16.01
C ILE A 55 -4.91 27.40 14.78
N ASP A 56 -4.30 28.58 14.68
CA ASP A 56 -4.46 29.55 13.60
C ASP A 56 -3.80 29.02 12.32
N ILE A 57 -4.59 28.81 11.27
CA ILE A 57 -4.09 28.43 9.94
C ILE A 57 -4.52 29.51 8.96
N GLN A 58 -3.51 30.19 8.41
CA GLN A 58 -3.61 31.36 7.53
C GLN A 58 -4.59 31.17 6.37
N PRO A 59 -5.31 32.25 5.97
CA PRO A 59 -6.34 32.17 4.96
C PRO A 59 -5.76 31.79 3.59
N VAL A 60 -6.24 30.68 3.04
CA VAL A 60 -5.98 30.32 1.65
C VAL A 60 -6.74 31.30 0.76
N SER A 61 -6.04 31.86 -0.23
CA SER A 61 -6.50 32.97 -1.08
C SER A 61 -7.85 32.70 -1.76
N THR A 62 -8.87 33.49 -1.42
CA THR A 62 -10.14 33.56 -2.16
C THR A 62 -9.93 34.31 -3.47
N ILE A 63 -10.04 33.61 -4.59
CA ILE A 63 -10.06 34.22 -5.92
C ILE A 63 -11.47 34.81 -6.13
N ASN A 64 -11.57 36.15 -6.13
CA ASN A 64 -12.80 36.84 -6.55
C ASN A 64 -12.90 36.77 -8.08
N LEU A 65 -13.70 35.83 -8.59
CA LEU A 65 -13.95 35.72 -10.02
C LEU A 65 -14.95 36.82 -10.46
N HIS A 66 -14.40 37.92 -10.98
CA HIS A 66 -15.19 38.93 -11.68
C HIS A 66 -15.69 38.32 -12.99
N VAL A 67 -16.98 37.97 -13.07
CA VAL A 67 -17.65 37.64 -14.33
C VAL A 67 -18.06 38.95 -14.99
N ASN A 68 -17.30 39.34 -16.02
CA ASN A 68 -17.73 40.37 -16.95
C ASN A 68 -17.93 39.80 -18.36
N THR A 69 -19.17 39.97 -18.82
CA THR A 69 -19.67 40.13 -20.19
C THR A 69 -19.55 38.98 -21.19
N THR A 70 -20.74 38.42 -21.46
CA THR A 70 -21.35 38.27 -22.80
C THR A 70 -20.48 37.67 -23.90
N SER A 71 -20.64 36.37 -24.10
CA SER A 71 -20.56 35.78 -25.44
C SER A 71 -21.50 34.57 -25.47
N THR A 72 -22.54 34.65 -26.29
CA THR A 72 -23.44 33.54 -26.58
C THR A 72 -22.65 32.49 -27.35
N ALA A 73 -22.02 31.57 -26.62
CA ALA A 73 -21.51 30.32 -27.17
C ALA A 73 -22.62 29.26 -27.11
N PRO A 74 -22.77 28.41 -28.14
CA PRO A 74 -23.74 27.31 -28.12
C PRO A 74 -23.51 26.44 -26.87
N PRO A 75 -24.58 25.87 -26.28
CA PRO A 75 -24.48 25.16 -25.00
C PRO A 75 -23.38 24.09 -25.08
N PRO A 76 -22.40 24.10 -24.17
CA PRO A 76 -21.46 23.00 -24.07
C PRO A 76 -22.27 21.74 -23.82
N ALA A 77 -22.08 20.72 -24.65
CA ALA A 77 -22.58 19.39 -24.35
C ALA A 77 -22.16 19.04 -22.91
N PRO A 78 -23.05 18.47 -22.09
CA PRO A 78 -22.73 18.18 -20.70
C PRO A 78 -21.50 17.26 -20.67
N ARG A 79 -20.35 17.81 -20.29
CA ARG A 79 -19.19 17.01 -19.92
C ARG A 79 -19.63 16.30 -18.65
N SER A 80 -19.90 15.01 -18.76
CA SER A 80 -20.21 14.16 -17.61
C SER A 80 -19.10 14.40 -16.58
N ARG A 81 -19.48 14.95 -15.43
CA ARG A 81 -18.55 15.16 -14.32
C ARG A 81 -18.07 13.75 -13.92
N PRO A 82 -16.75 13.50 -13.77
CA PRO A 82 -16.29 12.19 -13.35
C PRO A 82 -16.98 11.85 -12.02
N GLU A 83 -17.84 10.84 -12.05
CA GLU A 83 -18.49 10.34 -10.85
C GLU A 83 -17.40 9.79 -9.94
N THR A 84 -17.29 10.36 -8.74
CA THR A 84 -16.32 9.91 -7.76
C THR A 84 -16.88 8.63 -7.13
N ILE A 85 -16.45 7.48 -7.66
CA ILE A 85 -16.86 6.18 -7.15
C ILE A 85 -16.26 5.97 -5.75
N THR A 86 -17.12 5.78 -4.76
CA THR A 86 -16.73 5.42 -3.39
C THR A 86 -17.03 3.95 -3.15
N TYR A 87 -16.07 3.21 -2.59
CA TYR A 87 -16.22 1.78 -2.30
C TYR A 87 -16.71 1.52 -0.88
N GLU A 88 -17.88 0.91 -0.78
CA GLU A 88 -18.46 0.45 0.47
C GLU A 88 -17.69 -0.77 0.98
N THR A 89 -17.55 -1.79 0.12
CA THR A 89 -16.94 -3.08 0.47
C THR A 89 -15.79 -3.44 -0.46
N LEU A 90 -14.80 -4.13 0.10
CA LEU A 90 -13.71 -4.78 -0.61
C LEU A 90 -13.26 -5.98 0.20
N GLN A 91 -13.31 -7.17 -0.40
CA GLN A 91 -13.01 -8.41 0.30
C GLN A 91 -12.35 -9.45 -0.61
N VAL A 92 -11.50 -10.27 -0.01
CA VAL A 92 -10.98 -11.49 -0.62
C VAL A 92 -12.01 -12.59 -0.40
N THR A 93 -12.55 -13.15 -1.49
CA THR A 93 -13.57 -14.20 -1.45
C THR A 93 -12.99 -15.60 -1.55
N SER A 94 -11.78 -15.73 -2.07
CA SER A 94 -10.99 -16.96 -2.09
C SER A 94 -9.51 -16.58 -2.10
N PRO A 95 -8.62 -17.28 -1.39
CA PRO A 95 -8.91 -18.36 -0.45
C PRO A 95 -9.70 -17.85 0.77
N LEU A 96 -10.38 -18.74 1.49
CA LEU A 96 -11.01 -18.39 2.77
C LEU A 96 -9.94 -18.26 3.87
N HIS A 97 -10.29 -17.54 4.94
CA HIS A 97 -9.43 -17.47 6.13
C HIS A 97 -9.13 -18.87 6.66
N ASP A 98 -7.87 -19.10 7.02
CA ASP A 98 -7.29 -20.37 7.49
C ASP A 98 -7.44 -21.57 6.54
N SER A 99 -7.87 -21.34 5.30
CA SER A 99 -7.95 -22.40 4.30
C SER A 99 -6.56 -22.88 3.87
N THR A 100 -6.50 -24.14 3.43
CA THR A 100 -5.27 -24.73 2.90
C THR A 100 -5.39 -24.86 1.39
N LEU A 101 -4.51 -24.15 0.67
CA LEU A 101 -4.27 -24.34 -0.75
C LEU A 101 -3.25 -25.46 -0.96
N LEU A 102 -3.61 -26.38 -1.83
CA LEU A 102 -2.72 -27.44 -2.24
C LEU A 102 -2.00 -27.05 -3.54
N ASN A 103 -0.69 -26.90 -3.45
CA ASN A 103 0.18 -26.56 -4.57
C ASN A 103 0.42 -27.81 -5.44
N THR A 104 -0.64 -28.26 -6.11
CA THR A 104 -0.58 -29.27 -7.17
C THR A 104 -0.60 -28.53 -8.50
N ALA A 105 0.59 -28.24 -9.06
CA ALA A 105 0.74 -27.71 -10.42
C ALA A 105 -0.03 -26.41 -10.76
N GLY A 106 -0.15 -25.46 -9.82
CA GLY A 106 -0.44 -24.06 -10.16
C GLY A 106 -1.91 -23.61 -10.23
N VAL A 107 -2.83 -24.23 -9.49
CA VAL A 107 -4.28 -23.93 -9.56
C VAL A 107 -4.81 -23.15 -8.34
N GLY A 108 -3.99 -22.26 -7.77
CA GLY A 108 -4.45 -21.33 -6.71
C GLY A 108 -4.72 -19.94 -7.30
N ALA A 109 -5.75 -19.25 -6.82
CA ALA A 109 -5.97 -17.84 -7.15
C ALA A 109 -6.56 -17.08 -5.95
N VAL A 110 -6.22 -15.80 -5.85
CA VAL A 110 -6.90 -14.85 -4.95
C VAL A 110 -8.04 -14.19 -5.72
N ASN A 111 -9.27 -14.51 -5.34
CA ASN A 111 -10.48 -13.88 -5.88
C ASN A 111 -10.95 -12.76 -4.98
N VAL A 112 -11.47 -11.72 -5.61
CA VAL A 112 -11.81 -10.44 -4.98
C VAL A 112 -13.25 -10.07 -5.31
N SER A 113 -13.91 -9.40 -4.38
CA SER A 113 -15.21 -8.77 -4.61
C SER A 113 -15.20 -7.37 -4.02
N SER A 114 -15.84 -6.43 -4.69
CA SER A 114 -16.06 -5.07 -4.21
C SER A 114 -17.50 -4.63 -4.49
N THR A 115 -17.98 -3.66 -3.72
CA THR A 115 -19.27 -3.00 -3.96
C THR A 115 -19.08 -1.49 -3.82
N PRO A 116 -19.45 -0.69 -4.84
CA PRO A 116 -19.84 -1.11 -6.19
C PRO A 116 -18.72 -1.85 -6.93
N ASN A 117 -19.01 -2.35 -8.14
CA ASN A 117 -18.00 -2.98 -8.99
C ASN A 117 -16.80 -2.06 -9.23
N LEU A 118 -15.67 -2.65 -9.64
CA LEU A 118 -14.47 -1.88 -9.96
C LEU A 118 -14.82 -0.81 -11.00
N GLY A 119 -14.45 0.42 -10.67
CA GLY A 119 -14.77 1.60 -11.47
C GLY A 119 -13.78 1.75 -12.61
N ASP A 120 -14.16 2.54 -13.60
CA ASP A 120 -13.27 2.86 -14.71
C ASP A 120 -12.01 3.54 -14.19
N HIS A 121 -10.86 3.19 -14.79
CA HIS A 121 -9.54 3.71 -14.41
C HIS A 121 -9.07 3.38 -12.97
N HIS A 122 -9.79 2.52 -12.24
CA HIS A 122 -9.34 1.92 -10.99
C HIS A 122 -8.78 0.51 -11.23
N LEU A 123 -7.92 0.06 -10.33
CA LEU A 123 -7.23 -1.22 -10.42
C LEU A 123 -7.25 -1.92 -9.06
N TYR A 124 -7.37 -3.24 -9.06
CA TYR A 124 -7.03 -4.05 -7.89
C TYR A 124 -5.52 -4.23 -7.81
N ARG A 125 -4.97 -4.14 -6.60
CA ARG A 125 -3.58 -4.48 -6.27
C ARG A 125 -3.57 -5.57 -5.20
N LEU A 126 -2.90 -6.68 -5.48
CA LEU A 126 -2.72 -7.77 -4.52
C LEU A 126 -1.40 -7.59 -3.76
N LEU A 127 -1.48 -7.63 -2.44
CA LEU A 127 -0.35 -7.75 -1.54
C LEU A 127 -0.37 -9.15 -0.93
N LEU A 128 0.73 -9.90 -1.06
CA LEU A 128 0.95 -11.13 -0.30
C LEU A 128 2.08 -10.89 0.70
N ASN A 129 1.80 -11.04 1.99
CA ASN A 129 2.74 -10.73 3.09
C ASN A 129 3.31 -9.30 2.99
N GLY A 130 2.51 -8.35 2.50
CA GLY A 130 2.92 -6.97 2.26
C GLY A 130 3.67 -6.73 0.94
N GLU A 131 4.03 -7.76 0.20
CA GLU A 131 4.70 -7.64 -1.10
C GLU A 131 3.68 -7.51 -2.24
N ASN A 132 3.85 -6.51 -3.10
CA ASN A 132 2.99 -6.31 -4.28
C ASN A 132 3.20 -7.44 -5.31
N LYS A 133 2.14 -8.19 -5.60
CA LYS A 133 2.14 -9.28 -6.58
C LYS A 133 1.55 -8.91 -7.93
N GLY A 134 1.06 -7.68 -8.06
CA GLY A 134 0.56 -7.17 -9.33
C GLY A 134 -0.61 -6.22 -9.15
N THR A 135 -0.93 -5.52 -10.24
CA THR A 135 -2.05 -4.59 -10.30
C THR A 135 -2.79 -4.80 -11.62
N GLN A 136 -4.10 -4.99 -11.57
CA GLN A 136 -4.94 -5.33 -12.73
C GLN A 136 -6.41 -4.97 -12.50
N THR A 137 -7.21 -4.94 -13.57
CA THR A 137 -8.67 -4.74 -13.48
C THR A 137 -9.44 -6.01 -13.13
N LYS A 138 -8.84 -7.19 -13.37
CA LYS A 138 -9.48 -8.50 -13.09
C LYS A 138 -9.54 -8.76 -11.59
N ALA A 139 -10.68 -9.29 -11.13
CA ALA A 139 -10.92 -9.63 -9.73
C ALA A 139 -10.34 -11.01 -9.33
N SER A 140 -9.38 -11.56 -10.08
CA SER A 140 -8.77 -12.86 -9.82
C SER A 140 -7.27 -12.83 -10.12
N PHE A 141 -6.45 -13.11 -9.11
CA PHE A 141 -5.00 -13.10 -9.18
C PHE A 141 -4.46 -14.53 -9.10
N PRO A 142 -3.83 -15.07 -10.15
CA PRO A 142 -3.24 -16.40 -10.08
C PRO A 142 -2.08 -16.41 -9.07
N LEU A 143 -2.03 -17.45 -8.24
CA LEU A 143 -0.95 -17.70 -7.30
C LEU A 143 0.04 -18.67 -7.91
N THR A 144 1.19 -18.16 -8.33
CA THR A 144 2.27 -18.95 -8.91
C THR A 144 3.53 -18.86 -8.05
N GLY A 145 4.34 -19.92 -8.06
CA GLY A 145 5.65 -19.93 -7.39
C GLY A 145 5.61 -19.81 -5.86
N LEU A 146 4.49 -20.09 -5.20
CA LEU A 146 4.41 -20.06 -3.74
C LEU A 146 5.04 -21.30 -3.12
N ASN A 147 5.92 -21.08 -2.15
CA ASN A 147 6.46 -22.14 -1.32
C ASN A 147 5.42 -22.59 -0.28
N ARG A 148 5.68 -23.72 0.39
CA ARG A 148 4.86 -24.12 1.55
C ARG A 148 4.97 -23.09 2.67
N GLY A 149 3.87 -22.82 3.37
CA GLY A 149 3.86 -21.89 4.50
C GLY A 149 2.55 -21.12 4.66
N ALA A 150 2.55 -20.17 5.59
CA ALA A 150 1.44 -19.23 5.79
C ALA A 150 1.63 -17.99 4.91
N TYR A 151 0.54 -17.52 4.33
CA TYR A 151 0.48 -16.29 3.54
C TYR A 151 -0.71 -15.46 4.00
N THR A 152 -0.53 -14.14 4.02
CA THR A 152 -1.59 -13.17 4.27
C THR A 152 -1.83 -12.38 2.99
N ALA A 153 -3.03 -12.51 2.42
CA ALA A 153 -3.49 -11.70 1.30
C ALA A 153 -4.20 -10.44 1.80
N VAL A 154 -3.84 -9.30 1.21
CA VAL A 154 -4.56 -8.04 1.32
C VAL A 154 -4.75 -7.51 -0.09
N VAL A 155 -5.96 -7.04 -0.40
CA VAL A 155 -6.24 -6.41 -1.69
C VAL A 155 -6.55 -4.94 -1.48
N GLN A 156 -6.02 -4.13 -2.38
CA GLN A 156 -6.28 -2.70 -2.43
C GLN A 156 -7.00 -2.36 -3.73
N ILE A 157 -7.87 -1.36 -3.70
CA ILE A 157 -8.28 -0.65 -4.91
C ILE A 157 -7.43 0.61 -5.00
N VAL A 158 -6.81 0.82 -6.17
CA VAL A 158 -5.92 1.95 -6.44
C VAL A 158 -6.35 2.69 -7.70
N LYS A 159 -6.07 4.00 -7.77
CA LYS A 159 -6.19 4.76 -9.03
C LYS A 159 -5.05 4.39 -9.98
N GLY A 160 -5.19 4.76 -11.26
CA GLY A 160 -4.08 4.68 -12.22
C GLY A 160 -2.79 5.41 -11.78
N SER A 161 -2.90 6.42 -10.90
CA SER A 161 -1.76 7.10 -10.27
C SER A 161 -1.05 6.28 -9.18
N GLY A 162 -1.66 5.19 -8.72
CA GLY A 162 -1.17 4.35 -7.63
C GLY A 162 -1.69 4.73 -6.23
N GLU A 163 -2.46 5.82 -6.12
CA GLU A 163 -3.15 6.25 -4.89
C GLU A 163 -4.12 5.17 -4.42
N VAL A 164 -4.07 4.81 -3.14
CA VAL A 164 -4.93 3.79 -2.53
C VAL A 164 -6.29 4.41 -2.17
N ILE A 165 -7.37 3.79 -2.66
CA ILE A 165 -8.76 4.22 -2.42
C ILE A 165 -9.39 3.41 -1.29
N LYS A 166 -9.14 2.09 -1.26
CA LYS A 166 -9.73 1.16 -0.29
C LYS A 166 -8.79 -0.01 -0.06
N VAL A 167 -8.83 -0.58 1.15
CA VAL A 167 -8.05 -1.76 1.55
C VAL A 167 -8.99 -2.81 2.13
N SER A 168 -8.80 -4.07 1.77
CA SER A 168 -9.55 -5.19 2.31
C SER A 168 -9.07 -5.58 3.70
N SER A 169 -9.90 -6.32 4.45
CA SER A 169 -9.41 -7.10 5.58
C SER A 169 -8.34 -8.12 5.13
N PRO A 170 -7.32 -8.39 5.96
CA PRO A 170 -6.32 -9.41 5.65
C PRO A 170 -6.92 -10.81 5.76
N VAL A 171 -6.55 -11.68 4.83
CA VAL A 171 -6.93 -13.10 4.84
C VAL A 171 -5.68 -13.96 4.89
N THR A 172 -5.52 -14.72 5.98
CA THR A 172 -4.43 -15.69 6.13
C THR A 172 -4.87 -17.03 5.55
N PHE A 173 -4.00 -17.67 4.77
CA PHE A 173 -4.20 -19.01 4.22
C PHE A 173 -2.86 -19.75 4.19
N TYR A 174 -2.93 -21.07 4.04
CA TYR A 174 -1.76 -21.94 4.10
C TYR A 174 -1.53 -22.62 2.76
N VAL A 175 -0.29 -22.65 2.31
CA VAL A 175 0.12 -23.41 1.12
C VAL A 175 0.82 -24.68 1.56
N ARG A 176 0.37 -25.82 1.02
CA ARG A 176 1.03 -27.14 1.17
C ARG A 176 1.46 -27.65 -0.20
N GLN A 177 2.59 -28.36 -0.25
CA GLN A 177 3.03 -29.05 -1.47
C GLN A 177 2.78 -30.54 -1.30
N HIS A 178 2.30 -31.21 -2.34
CA HIS A 178 2.31 -32.67 -2.36
C HIS A 178 3.75 -33.16 -2.46
N SER A 179 4.14 -34.04 -1.54
CA SER A 179 5.36 -34.80 -1.67
C SER A 179 5.20 -35.75 -2.86
N ILE A 180 5.99 -35.55 -3.91
CA ILE A 180 6.12 -36.56 -4.95
C ILE A 180 6.83 -37.74 -4.26
N ARG A 181 6.11 -38.86 -4.05
CA ARG A 181 6.75 -40.11 -3.66
C ARG A 181 7.60 -40.56 -4.85
N HIS A 182 8.90 -40.63 -4.62
CA HIS A 182 9.88 -41.13 -5.58
C HIS A 182 10.09 -42.65 -5.39
#